data_AF-A0A7Y4TLG5-F1
#
_entry.id   AF-A0A7Y4TLG5-F1
#
_cell.length_a   1.000
_cell.length_b   1.000
_cell.length_c   1.000
_cell.angle_alpha   90.00
_cell.angle_beta   90.00
_cell.angle_gamma   90.00
#
_symmetry.space_group_name_H-M   'P 1'
#
loop_
_entity.id
_entity.type
_entity.pdbx_description
1 polymer ?
#
loop_
_entity_poly.entity_id
_entity_poly.type
_entity_poly.pdbx_seq_one_letter_code
_entity_poly.pdbx_strand_id
1 'polypeptide(L)'
;MHNRLTTVVALVIAGTALAAQTPRPFPAPGAAEGRGATSVGQPQVSASAPQAAQPGPDAAAAATDANVPTEATLGLPVYPGATYLASYDAGRGQRYYIFGTGTPYADIVTYYRTQLRGRGTEVFEEPPTHMWEVGRFRNETMAFPPGVTVKDYTWGGSMGYPNPVPGAEPARYPTIIMVVPAPADAAAR
;
A
#
# COMPACT_ATOMS: atom_id res chain seq x y z
N MET A 1 49.45 -1.67 -39.52
CA MET A 1 50.24 -2.80 -38.99
C MET A 1 49.95 -2.86 -37.49
N HIS A 2 48.92 -3.58 -37.09
CA HIS A 2 49.00 -4.96 -36.59
C HIS A 2 49.94 -5.10 -35.40
N ASN A 3 49.38 -5.26 -34.20
CA ASN A 3 49.97 -6.19 -33.24
C ASN A 3 48.87 -7.17 -32.80
N ARG A 4 49.11 -8.43 -33.16
CA ARG A 4 48.25 -9.60 -32.94
C ARG A 4 48.83 -10.46 -31.80
N LEU A 5 48.07 -11.50 -31.49
CA LEU A 5 48.40 -12.74 -30.76
C LEU A 5 48.13 -12.68 -29.25
N THR A 6 47.00 -13.21 -28.76
CA THR A 6 46.57 -14.63 -28.68
C THR A 6 47.42 -15.43 -27.70
N THR A 7 46.82 -15.91 -26.60
CA THR A 7 47.03 -17.25 -26.04
C THR A 7 45.83 -17.63 -25.14
N VAL A 8 45.36 -18.86 -25.36
CA VAL A 8 44.22 -19.58 -24.76
C VAL A 8 44.75 -20.58 -23.73
N VAL A 9 44.11 -20.74 -22.56
CA VAL A 9 44.08 -21.95 -21.69
C VAL A 9 42.81 -21.82 -20.82
N ALA A 10 41.70 -22.54 -21.02
CA ALA A 10 41.36 -23.96 -20.82
C ALA A 10 40.95 -24.36 -19.38
N LEU A 11 39.70 -24.88 -19.28
CA LEU A 11 39.12 -25.86 -18.31
C LEU A 11 39.06 -25.43 -16.81
N VAL A 12 37.94 -25.54 -16.07
CA VAL A 12 37.23 -26.77 -15.67
C VAL A 12 35.78 -26.43 -15.27
N ILE A 13 34.80 -27.14 -15.84
CA ILE A 13 33.41 -27.17 -15.38
C ILE A 13 33.28 -28.37 -14.45
N ALA A 14 33.10 -28.13 -13.16
CA ALA A 14 32.74 -29.13 -12.17
C ALA A 14 31.25 -29.00 -11.86
N GLY A 15 30.48 -30.01 -12.27
CA GLY A 15 29.06 -30.11 -11.97
C GLY A 15 28.81 -30.59 -10.54
N THR A 16 27.73 -30.08 -9.95
CA THR A 16 27.11 -30.67 -8.75
C THR A 16 25.63 -30.89 -9.03
N ALA A 17 25.24 -32.15 -9.07
CA ALA A 17 23.85 -32.58 -9.12
C ALA A 17 23.20 -32.33 -7.74
N LEU A 18 22.13 -31.53 -7.71
CA LEU A 18 21.26 -31.40 -6.55
C LEU A 18 20.33 -32.62 -6.51
N ALA A 19 20.53 -33.49 -5.53
CA ALA A 19 19.64 -34.60 -5.23
C ALA A 19 18.30 -34.07 -4.68
N ALA A 20 17.21 -34.43 -5.34
CA ALA A 20 15.85 -34.20 -4.90
C ALA A 20 15.55 -35.00 -3.62
N GLN A 21 15.00 -34.36 -2.58
CA GLN A 21 14.45 -35.03 -1.41
C GLN A 21 12.94 -35.20 -1.58
N THR A 22 12.45 -36.43 -1.50
CA THR A 22 11.02 -36.75 -1.52
C THR A 22 10.40 -36.57 -0.13
N PRO A 23 9.17 -36.04 -0.01
CA PRO A 23 8.49 -35.91 1.28
C PRO A 23 8.12 -37.28 1.86
N ARG A 24 8.37 -37.47 3.17
CA ARG A 24 7.96 -38.67 3.92
C ARG A 24 6.48 -38.59 4.32
N PRO A 25 5.68 -39.66 4.12
CA PRO A 25 4.31 -39.74 4.60
C PRO A 25 4.25 -40.05 6.11
N PHE A 26 3.25 -39.49 6.80
CA PHE A 26 3.07 -39.62 8.24
C PHE A 26 2.33 -40.94 8.61
N PRO A 27 2.67 -41.62 9.71
CA PRO A 27 1.97 -42.81 10.18
C PRO A 27 0.64 -42.47 10.88
N ALA A 28 -0.42 -43.23 10.57
CA ALA A 28 -1.71 -43.17 11.27
C ALA A 28 -1.72 -44.08 12.50
N PRO A 29 -2.10 -43.60 13.70
CA PRO A 29 -2.36 -44.47 14.84
C PRO A 29 -3.86 -44.69 15.05
N GLY A 30 -4.27 -45.95 14.93
CA GLY A 30 -5.57 -46.45 15.37
C GLY A 30 -5.49 -47.94 15.65
N ALA A 31 -5.16 -48.33 16.88
CA ALA A 31 -5.50 -49.61 17.49
C ALA A 31 -5.29 -49.52 19.01
N ALA A 32 -6.37 -49.77 19.74
CA ALA A 32 -6.52 -49.63 21.19
C ALA A 32 -6.04 -50.88 21.95
N GLU A 33 -5.63 -50.73 23.22
CA GLU A 33 -6.14 -51.56 24.32
C GLU A 33 -5.67 -51.07 25.71
N GLY A 34 -6.58 -51.04 26.68
CA GLY A 34 -6.21 -51.24 28.09
C GLY A 34 -6.71 -50.24 29.14
N ARG A 35 -7.85 -50.60 29.75
CA ARG A 35 -8.18 -50.43 31.19
C ARG A 35 -8.76 -49.07 31.63
N GLY A 36 -10.08 -49.06 31.81
CA GLY A 36 -10.79 -47.99 32.53
C GLY A 36 -10.60 -48.08 34.05
N ALA A 37 -10.56 -46.92 34.71
CA ALA A 37 -11.44 -46.53 35.82
C ALA A 37 -11.03 -45.15 36.39
N THR A 38 -12.03 -44.26 36.45
CA THR A 38 -12.26 -43.16 37.41
C THR A 38 -11.34 -41.92 37.47
N SER A 39 -12.02 -40.78 37.28
CA SER A 39 -11.97 -39.55 38.10
C SER A 39 -11.02 -38.40 37.73
N VAL A 40 -11.67 -37.36 37.17
CA VAL A 40 -11.53 -35.93 37.48
C VAL A 40 -10.31 -35.16 36.93
N GLY A 41 -10.63 -34.27 35.98
CA GLY A 41 -10.08 -32.92 35.87
C GLY A 41 -8.73 -32.79 35.17
N GLN A 42 -8.75 -32.30 33.93
CA GLN A 42 -7.59 -31.57 33.41
C GLN A 42 -8.00 -30.37 32.54
N PRO A 43 -7.31 -29.22 32.69
CA PRO A 43 -7.69 -27.97 32.03
C PRO A 43 -7.33 -28.03 30.54
N GLN A 44 -8.26 -27.61 29.69
CA GLN A 44 -7.97 -27.31 28.28
C GLN A 44 -6.97 -26.16 28.20
N VAL A 45 -5.72 -26.46 27.85
CA VAL A 45 -4.77 -25.47 27.35
C VAL A 45 -5.15 -25.16 25.90
N SER A 46 -5.81 -24.01 25.70
CA SER A 46 -6.07 -23.44 24.38
C SER A 46 -4.74 -23.04 23.74
N ALA A 47 -4.36 -23.70 22.65
CA ALA A 47 -3.30 -23.24 21.77
C ALA A 47 -3.77 -21.97 21.06
N SER A 48 -3.18 -20.82 21.38
CA SER A 48 -3.38 -19.56 20.67
C SER A 48 -2.79 -19.67 19.26
N ALA A 49 -3.65 -19.74 18.24
CA ALA A 49 -3.22 -19.47 16.87
C ALA A 49 -2.85 -17.98 16.74
N PRO A 50 -1.87 -17.60 15.90
CA PRO A 50 -1.59 -16.21 15.59
C PRO A 50 -2.83 -15.58 14.95
N GLN A 51 -3.44 -14.64 15.67
CA GLN A 51 -4.54 -13.84 15.18
C GLN A 51 -4.04 -13.00 14.01
N ALA A 52 -4.42 -13.39 12.79
CA ALA A 52 -4.33 -12.51 11.64
C ALA A 52 -5.03 -11.20 12.05
N ALA A 53 -4.30 -10.08 12.00
CA ALA A 53 -4.85 -8.77 12.25
C ALA A 53 -6.03 -8.55 11.29
N GLN A 54 -7.24 -8.67 11.82
CA GLN A 54 -8.45 -8.28 11.11
C GLN A 54 -8.30 -6.80 10.76
N PRO A 55 -8.44 -6.41 9.47
CA PRO A 55 -8.59 -5.01 9.13
C PRO A 55 -9.76 -4.46 9.95
N GLY A 56 -9.52 -3.39 10.71
CA GLY A 56 -10.57 -2.73 11.48
C GLY A 56 -11.76 -2.33 10.59
N PRO A 57 -12.93 -2.10 11.19
CA PRO A 57 -14.19 -1.86 10.46
C PRO A 57 -14.21 -0.62 9.56
N ASP A 58 -13.13 0.16 9.49
CA ASP A 58 -13.00 1.30 8.59
C ASP A 58 -12.51 0.93 7.18
N ALA A 59 -12.06 -0.31 6.94
CA ALA A 59 -11.51 -0.73 5.65
C ALA A 59 -12.55 -1.34 4.67
N ALA A 60 -13.82 -1.43 5.06
CA ALA A 60 -14.87 -2.08 4.28
C ALA A 60 -16.18 -1.30 4.28
N ALA A 61 -16.13 -0.04 3.84
CA ALA A 61 -17.33 0.67 3.41
C ALA A 61 -17.03 1.34 2.07
N ALA A 62 -17.30 0.58 1.00
CA ALA A 62 -17.59 1.11 -0.33
C ALA A 62 -18.88 1.95 -0.26
N ALA A 63 -18.77 3.12 0.34
CA ALA A 63 -19.86 4.01 0.69
C ALA A 63 -20.17 4.90 -0.52
N THR A 64 -21.31 4.65 -1.17
CA THR A 64 -21.89 5.58 -2.15
C THR A 64 -22.59 6.66 -1.33
N ASP A 65 -21.83 7.61 -0.78
CA ASP A 65 -22.31 8.36 0.40
C ASP A 65 -21.93 9.83 0.42
N ALA A 66 -22.79 10.62 1.06
CA ALA A 66 -22.61 12.02 1.47
C ALA A 66 -21.39 12.26 2.39
N ASN A 67 -20.45 11.32 2.44
CA ASN A 67 -19.26 11.28 3.29
C ASN A 67 -17.96 11.28 2.46
N VAL A 68 -18.05 11.41 1.12
CA VAL A 68 -16.89 11.63 0.26
C VAL A 68 -16.37 13.06 0.51
N PRO A 69 -15.09 13.24 0.91
CA PRO A 69 -14.55 14.56 1.16
C PRO A 69 -14.53 15.40 -0.12
N THR A 70 -15.12 16.58 -0.06
CA THR A 70 -15.13 17.54 -1.18
C THR A 70 -13.96 18.51 -1.10
N GLU A 71 -13.68 19.22 -2.19
CA GLU A 71 -12.70 20.32 -2.19
C GLU A 71 -13.01 21.37 -1.12
N ALA A 72 -14.29 21.68 -0.92
CA ALA A 72 -14.74 22.62 0.11
C ALA A 72 -14.43 22.12 1.53
N THR A 73 -14.47 20.81 1.75
CA THR A 73 -14.14 20.19 3.05
C THR A 73 -12.63 20.07 3.25
N LEU A 74 -11.87 19.77 2.20
CA LEU A 74 -10.42 19.53 2.27
C LEU A 74 -9.58 20.82 2.21
N GLY A 75 -10.12 21.90 1.63
CA GLY A 75 -9.38 23.13 1.37
C GLY A 75 -8.27 22.98 0.32
N LEU A 76 -8.26 21.86 -0.41
CA LEU A 76 -7.31 21.53 -1.47
C LEU A 76 -8.07 20.99 -2.68
N PRO A 77 -7.59 21.26 -3.90
CA PRO A 77 -8.23 20.76 -5.12
C PRO A 77 -8.17 19.24 -5.19
N VAL A 78 -9.28 18.63 -5.63
CA VAL A 78 -9.40 17.19 -5.89
C VAL A 78 -9.53 17.01 -7.39
N TYR A 79 -8.78 16.09 -7.98
CA TYR A 79 -8.83 15.88 -9.43
C TYR A 79 -10.25 15.49 -9.88
N PRO A 80 -10.83 16.16 -10.89
CA PRO A 80 -12.15 15.81 -11.42
C PRO A 80 -12.14 14.39 -11.98
N GLY A 81 -13.06 13.54 -11.52
CA GLY A 81 -13.12 12.13 -11.92
C GLY A 81 -12.21 11.20 -11.12
N ALA A 82 -11.61 11.67 -10.02
CA ALA A 82 -11.01 10.78 -9.03
C ALA A 82 -12.10 10.13 -8.15
N THR A 83 -11.94 8.84 -7.89
CA THR A 83 -12.79 8.06 -6.99
C THR A 83 -12.19 8.03 -5.60
N TYR A 84 -12.96 8.39 -4.58
CA TYR A 84 -12.53 8.23 -3.19
C TYR A 84 -12.38 6.76 -2.81
N LEU A 85 -11.26 6.40 -2.20
CA LEU A 85 -10.93 5.02 -1.84
C LEU A 85 -10.96 4.80 -0.33
N ALA A 86 -10.31 5.68 0.43
CA ALA A 86 -10.15 5.52 1.87
C ALA A 86 -9.68 6.81 2.54
N SER A 87 -9.78 6.85 3.87
CA SER A 87 -9.10 7.84 4.70
C SER A 87 -8.46 7.18 5.90
N TYR A 88 -7.39 7.78 6.40
CA TYR A 88 -6.65 7.26 7.54
C TYR A 88 -6.33 8.39 8.52
N ASP A 89 -6.30 8.05 9.80
CA ASP A 89 -5.82 8.93 10.85
C ASP A 89 -4.29 9.04 10.76
N ALA A 90 -3.78 10.26 10.62
CA ALA A 90 -2.35 10.57 10.54
C ALA A 90 -1.74 10.88 11.92
N GLY A 91 -2.54 10.77 12.98
CA GLY A 91 -2.23 11.28 14.32
C GLY A 91 -2.55 12.76 14.47
N ARG A 92 -2.55 13.22 15.73
CA ARG A 92 -2.65 14.66 16.10
C ARG A 92 -3.88 15.39 15.54
N GLY A 93 -4.99 14.68 15.34
CA GLY A 93 -6.23 15.24 14.80
C GLY A 93 -6.16 15.55 13.31
N GLN A 94 -5.16 15.03 12.59
CA GLN A 94 -5.05 15.13 11.15
C GLN A 94 -5.41 13.80 10.49
N ARG A 95 -6.07 13.87 9.34
CA ARG A 95 -6.40 12.71 8.50
C ARG A 95 -5.83 12.93 7.12
N TYR A 96 -5.52 11.86 6.39
CA TYR A 96 -5.26 11.94 4.97
C TYR A 96 -6.27 11.10 4.20
N TYR A 97 -6.50 11.49 2.95
CA TYR A 97 -7.54 10.93 2.10
C TYR A 97 -6.90 10.41 0.82
N ILE A 98 -7.31 9.22 0.40
CA ILE A 98 -6.80 8.54 -0.79
C ILE A 98 -7.88 8.53 -1.85
N PHE A 99 -7.48 8.96 -3.05
CA PHE A 99 -8.29 8.93 -4.25
C PHE A 99 -7.57 8.17 -5.35
N GLY A 100 -8.30 7.38 -6.12
CA GLY A 100 -7.82 6.69 -7.32
C GLY A 100 -8.34 7.35 -8.58
N THR A 101 -7.53 7.40 -9.63
CA THR A 101 -7.95 7.92 -10.93
C THR A 101 -7.49 7.01 -12.05
N GLY A 102 -8.31 6.91 -13.11
CA GLY A 102 -7.98 6.24 -14.37
C GLY A 102 -7.03 7.06 -15.26
N THR A 103 -6.72 8.29 -14.86
CA THR A 103 -5.84 9.20 -15.62
C THR A 103 -4.36 8.88 -15.36
N PRO A 104 -3.47 8.97 -16.37
CA PRO A 104 -2.03 8.77 -16.20
C PRO A 104 -1.36 9.77 -15.24
N TYR A 105 -0.26 9.34 -14.60
CA TYR A 105 0.51 10.13 -13.63
C TYR A 105 0.89 11.53 -14.14
N ALA A 106 1.43 11.62 -15.36
CA ALA A 106 1.92 12.88 -15.92
C ALA A 106 0.83 13.95 -16.07
N ASP A 107 -0.39 13.54 -16.41
CA ASP A 107 -1.55 14.44 -16.56
C ASP A 107 -2.02 14.93 -15.20
N ILE A 108 -2.04 14.04 -14.19
CA ILE A 108 -2.37 14.41 -12.80
C ILE A 108 -1.34 15.37 -12.22
N VAL A 109 -0.04 15.15 -12.48
CA VAL A 109 1.02 16.09 -12.09
C VAL A 109 0.79 17.44 -12.77
N THR A 110 0.49 17.46 -14.06
CA THR A 110 0.23 18.70 -14.82
C THR A 110 -0.99 19.46 -14.26
N TYR A 111 -2.05 18.75 -13.89
CA TYR A 111 -3.22 19.32 -13.22
C TYR A 111 -2.82 20.03 -11.92
N TYR A 112 -2.15 19.32 -10.99
CA TYR A 112 -1.78 19.89 -9.69
C TYR A 112 -0.77 21.03 -9.81
N ARG A 113 0.15 20.97 -10.79
CA ARG A 113 1.04 22.09 -11.09
C ARG A 113 0.26 23.38 -11.40
N THR A 114 -0.83 23.24 -12.13
CA THR A 114 -1.67 24.37 -12.54
C THR A 114 -2.54 24.86 -11.38
N GLN A 115 -3.25 23.95 -10.70
CA GLN A 115 -4.18 24.31 -9.62
C GLN A 115 -3.48 24.89 -8.38
N LEU A 116 -2.36 24.29 -7.97
CA LEU A 116 -1.60 24.74 -6.79
C LEU A 116 -0.61 25.85 -7.11
N ARG A 117 -0.52 26.27 -8.38
CA ARG A 117 0.42 27.30 -8.88
C ARG A 117 1.86 27.05 -8.44
N GLY A 118 2.26 25.78 -8.39
CA GLY A 118 3.54 25.34 -7.87
C GLY A 118 4.04 24.12 -8.61
N ARG A 119 5.36 24.03 -8.85
CA ARG A 119 5.94 22.88 -9.54
C ARG A 119 5.86 21.58 -8.72
N GLY A 120 5.74 21.69 -7.40
CA GLY A 120 5.91 20.55 -6.50
C GLY A 120 7.33 19.98 -6.59
N THR A 121 7.53 18.85 -5.95
CA THR A 121 8.80 18.13 -5.92
C THR A 121 8.55 16.68 -6.30
N GLU A 122 9.28 16.18 -7.29
CA GLU A 122 9.38 14.73 -7.50
C GLU A 122 10.29 14.18 -6.41
N VAL A 123 9.73 13.37 -5.50
CA VAL A 123 10.44 12.82 -4.34
C VAL A 123 10.97 11.42 -4.59
N PHE A 124 10.41 10.71 -5.58
CA PHE A 124 10.90 9.43 -6.06
C PHE A 124 10.74 9.36 -7.57
N GLU A 125 11.78 8.89 -8.26
CA GLU A 125 11.77 8.60 -9.70
C GLU A 125 11.13 7.23 -9.97
N GLU A 126 11.36 6.25 -9.09
CA GLU A 126 10.92 4.86 -9.26
C GLU A 126 10.35 4.28 -7.95
N PRO A 127 9.02 4.09 -7.81
CA PRO A 127 7.97 4.58 -8.70
C PRO A 127 7.83 6.11 -8.65
N PRO A 128 7.48 6.76 -9.78
CA PRO A 128 7.27 8.21 -9.82
C PRO A 128 6.31 8.69 -8.73
N THR A 129 6.79 9.60 -7.89
CA THR A 129 6.00 10.20 -6.80
C THR A 129 6.26 11.70 -6.74
N HIS A 130 5.20 12.50 -6.94
CA HIS A 130 5.25 13.95 -6.89
C HIS A 130 4.52 14.47 -5.67
N MET A 131 5.06 15.48 -5.00
CA MET A 131 4.50 16.04 -3.78
C MET A 131 4.46 17.56 -3.82
N TRP A 132 3.35 18.12 -3.34
CA TRP A 132 3.15 19.54 -3.07
C TRP A 132 2.85 19.72 -1.60
N GLU A 133 3.68 20.48 -0.91
CA GLU A 133 3.39 20.99 0.42
C GLU A 133 2.91 22.44 0.27
N VAL A 134 1.65 22.70 0.62
CA VAL A 134 0.97 23.99 0.34
C VAL A 134 0.96 24.89 1.58
N GLY A 135 1.06 24.30 2.76
CA GLY A 135 1.11 25.02 4.04
C GLY A 135 2.42 24.80 4.79
N ARG A 136 2.56 25.52 5.90
CA ARG A 136 3.72 25.36 6.79
C ARG A 136 3.55 24.13 7.66
N PHE A 137 4.66 23.43 7.87
CA PHE A 137 4.79 22.48 8.96
C PHE A 137 4.53 23.20 10.30
N ARG A 138 3.81 22.53 11.21
CA ARG A 138 3.52 23.07 12.54
C ARG A 138 4.35 22.33 13.57
N ASN A 139 5.42 22.97 14.05
CA ASN A 139 6.35 22.37 15.02
C ASN A 139 5.65 22.00 16.34
N GLU A 140 4.68 22.80 16.78
CA GLU A 140 3.95 22.58 18.03
C GLU A 140 3.10 21.30 17.96
N THR A 141 2.46 21.08 16.81
CA THR A 141 1.57 19.94 16.60
C THR A 141 2.28 18.75 15.96
N MET A 142 3.50 18.91 15.47
CA MET A 142 4.22 17.94 14.63
C MET A 142 3.30 17.31 13.56
N ALA A 143 2.32 18.07 13.07
CA ALA A 143 1.37 17.61 12.08
C ALA A 143 2.02 17.66 10.70
N PHE A 144 1.65 16.74 9.82
CA PHE A 144 2.14 16.76 8.44
C PHE A 144 1.76 18.08 7.77
N PRO A 145 2.66 18.65 6.92
CA PRO A 145 2.29 19.78 6.10
C PRO A 145 1.06 19.45 5.26
N PRO A 146 0.09 20.37 5.14
CA PRO A 146 -1.03 20.14 4.23
C PRO A 146 -0.53 20.14 2.80
N GLY A 147 -1.05 19.23 1.98
CA GLY A 147 -0.45 18.95 0.69
C GLY A 147 -1.15 17.88 -0.12
N VAL A 148 -0.59 17.65 -1.30
CA VAL A 148 -1.03 16.62 -2.24
C VAL A 148 0.17 15.78 -2.62
N THR A 149 0.03 14.47 -2.60
CA THR A 149 1.00 13.52 -3.15
C THR A 149 0.34 12.73 -4.27
N VAL A 150 1.01 12.63 -5.41
CA VAL A 150 0.59 11.87 -6.57
C VAL A 150 1.60 10.77 -6.79
N LYS A 151 1.15 9.53 -6.97
CA LYS A 151 2.03 8.38 -7.18
C LYS A 151 1.56 7.53 -8.35
N ASP A 152 2.52 7.13 -9.19
CA ASP A 152 2.30 6.14 -10.23
C ASP A 152 2.29 4.73 -9.63
N TYR A 153 1.20 4.01 -9.86
CA TYR A 153 1.00 2.63 -9.41
C TYR A 153 1.14 1.61 -10.54
N THR A 154 1.47 2.04 -11.75
CA THR A 154 1.75 1.17 -12.90
C THR A 154 3.23 0.82 -13.06
N TRP A 155 4.10 1.53 -12.34
CA TRP A 155 5.54 1.26 -12.31
C TRP A 155 5.86 -0.22 -12.07
N GLY A 156 6.92 -0.72 -12.73
CA GLY A 156 7.35 -2.11 -12.60
C GLY A 156 6.39 -3.14 -13.21
N GLY A 157 5.50 -2.73 -14.12
CA GLY A 157 4.53 -3.62 -14.77
C GLY A 157 3.30 -3.95 -13.91
N SER A 158 3.08 -3.20 -12.83
CA SER A 158 1.87 -3.29 -12.02
C SER A 158 0.64 -2.86 -12.83
N MET A 159 -0.49 -3.53 -12.62
CA MET A 159 -1.76 -3.15 -13.24
C MET A 159 -2.42 -1.92 -12.58
N GLY A 160 -1.81 -1.37 -11.53
CA GLY A 160 -2.34 -0.26 -10.75
C GLY A 160 -2.82 -0.66 -9.35
N TYR A 161 -3.26 0.33 -8.58
CA TYR A 161 -3.81 0.15 -7.24
C TYR A 161 -5.18 -0.54 -7.30
N PRO A 162 -5.45 -1.61 -6.53
CA PRO A 162 -6.74 -2.30 -6.53
C PRO A 162 -7.88 -1.38 -6.11
N ASN A 163 -9.01 -1.47 -6.81
CA ASN A 163 -10.25 -0.94 -6.30
C ASN A 163 -10.65 -1.72 -5.03
N PRO A 164 -10.88 -1.05 -3.88
CA PRO A 164 -11.24 -1.73 -2.64
C PRO A 164 -12.63 -2.39 -2.71
N VAL A 165 -13.46 -1.97 -3.67
CA VAL A 165 -14.80 -2.52 -3.90
C VAL A 165 -14.69 -3.72 -4.86
N PRO A 166 -14.98 -4.96 -4.40
CA PRO A 166 -14.88 -6.13 -5.26
C PRO A 166 -15.78 -6.03 -6.50
N GLY A 167 -15.21 -6.24 -7.68
CA GLY A 167 -15.95 -6.22 -8.95
C GLY A 167 -16.35 -4.82 -9.45
N ALA A 168 -15.92 -3.74 -8.79
CA ALA A 168 -16.17 -2.39 -9.27
C ALA A 168 -15.23 -1.99 -10.42
N GLU A 169 -15.71 -1.08 -11.27
CA GLU A 169 -14.95 -0.49 -12.37
C GLU A 169 -14.50 0.96 -12.03
N PRO A 170 -13.26 1.34 -12.37
CA PRO A 170 -12.21 0.47 -12.88
C PRO A 170 -11.74 -0.49 -11.79
N ALA A 171 -11.37 -1.72 -12.17
CA ALA A 171 -10.83 -2.71 -11.23
C ALA A 171 -9.48 -2.26 -10.59
N ARG A 172 -8.76 -1.37 -11.28
CA ARG A 172 -7.44 -0.86 -10.88
C ARG A 172 -7.31 0.62 -11.25
N TYR A 173 -6.60 1.38 -10.41
CA TYR A 173 -6.27 2.77 -10.65
C TYR A 173 -4.78 2.91 -10.98
N PRO A 174 -4.40 3.40 -12.17
CA PRO A 174 -3.01 3.62 -12.53
C PRO A 174 -2.33 4.69 -11.67
N THR A 175 -3.08 5.67 -11.15
CA THR A 175 -2.54 6.77 -10.34
C THR A 175 -3.36 6.95 -9.07
N ILE A 176 -2.65 7.18 -7.97
CA ILE A 176 -3.25 7.50 -6.67
C ILE A 176 -2.88 8.93 -6.29
N ILE A 177 -3.85 9.62 -5.70
CA ILE A 177 -3.73 10.95 -5.14
C ILE A 177 -3.99 10.84 -3.65
N MET A 178 -3.02 11.25 -2.84
CA MET A 178 -3.17 11.43 -1.40
C MET A 178 -3.32 12.91 -1.09
N VAL A 179 -4.34 13.28 -0.35
CA VAL A 179 -4.59 14.66 0.08
C VAL A 179 -4.51 14.74 1.60
N VAL A 180 -3.68 15.64 2.09
CA VAL A 180 -3.54 15.99 3.49
C VAL A 180 -4.09 17.41 3.68
N PRO A 181 -5.30 17.59 4.25
CA PRO A 181 -5.84 18.91 4.54
C PRO A 181 -5.07 19.58 5.68
N ALA A 182 -5.35 20.88 5.85
CA ALA A 182 -4.91 21.59 7.04
C ALA A 182 -5.55 20.96 8.30
N PRO A 183 -4.84 20.93 9.44
CA PRO A 183 -5.42 20.51 10.71
C PRO A 183 -6.71 21.28 11.04
N ALA A 184 -7.69 20.61 11.66
CA ALA A 184 -9.03 21.18 11.88
C ALA A 184 -9.04 22.49 12.69
N ASP A 185 -8.08 22.67 13.61
CA ASP A 185 -7.89 23.90 14.40
C ASP A 185 -7.36 25.09 13.58
N ALA A 186 -6.81 24.84 12.39
CA ALA A 186 -6.37 25.87 11.46
C ALA A 186 -7.52 26.48 10.65
N ALA A 187 -8.62 25.75 10.42
CA ALA A 187 -9.78 26.24 9.67
C ALA A 187 -10.71 27.13 10.53
N ALA A 188 -10.51 27.15 11.85
CA ALA A 188 -11.33 27.89 12.81
C ALA A 188 -10.76 29.26 13.22
N ARG A 189 -9.65 29.71 12.60
CA ARG A 189 -9.00 31.01 12.84
C ARG A 189 -8.97 31.84 11.57
#